data_AF-A0A971XA49-F1
#
_entry.id   AF-A0A971XA49-F1
#
_cell.length_a   1.000
_cell.length_b   1.000
_cell.length_c   1.000
_cell.angle_alpha   90.00
_cell.angle_beta   90.00
_cell.angle_gamma   90.00
#
_symmetry.space_group_name_H-M   'P 1'
#
loop_
_entity.id
_entity.type
_entity.pdbx_description
1 polymer ?
#
loop_
_entity_poly.entity_id
_entity_poly.type
_entity_poly.pdbx_seq_one_letter_code
_entity_poly.pdbx_strand_id
1 'polypeptide(L)'
;MKKADFLGIVLILAGIAWIIDITGLIAINWVESIKTLWPVFFVAVGITLMTGKKKILNIIVWTLALVIFTGFGIYKGNEPDHPFRNSFFSGTYKNKLKSENTEPFKNEVAIPKEAEKGKIILNLGAVNLNLSEGSRDLFVKADSNIPNLRQRISEGKLTIIEYSRGRYDEVNTVRDFNLHMNPGFLWEIEGNIGAADGKLDLTSVSTEKISLTIGAGDLDLIIGEQDINTEISVRAGAADLAVYIPENAGLKVKSGKLLTDITFHNITMKQNNNEYYSENYKNAAQIIELNILTGISAIQIIAN
;
A
#
# COMPACT_ATOMS: atom_id res chain seq x y z
N MET A 1 -28.64 -17.46 38.79
CA MET A 1 -27.21 -17.47 39.16
C MET A 1 -26.58 -16.21 38.63
N LYS A 2 -25.80 -15.53 39.47
CA LYS A 2 -25.39 -14.13 39.35
C LYS A 2 -24.59 -13.93 38.04
N LYS A 3 -24.75 -12.77 37.38
CA LYS A 3 -24.00 -12.35 36.17
C LYS A 3 -22.46 -12.46 36.32
N ALA A 4 -21.97 -12.66 37.55
CA ALA A 4 -20.57 -12.80 37.92
C ALA A 4 -19.88 -14.05 37.33
N ASP A 5 -20.56 -15.19 37.17
CA ASP A 5 -19.88 -16.44 36.75
C ASP A 5 -19.53 -16.47 35.26
N PHE A 6 -20.36 -15.83 34.42
CA PHE A 6 -20.13 -15.75 32.97
C PHE A 6 -18.99 -14.81 32.63
N LEU A 7 -18.94 -13.63 33.28
CA LEU A 7 -17.83 -12.70 33.12
C LEU A 7 -16.51 -13.33 33.57
N GLY A 8 -16.51 -14.10 34.66
CA GLY A 8 -15.31 -14.77 35.16
C GLY A 8 -14.67 -15.71 34.13
N ILE A 9 -15.49 -16.53 33.45
CA ILE A 9 -14.98 -17.48 32.44
C ILE A 9 -14.44 -16.75 31.21
N VAL A 10 -15.12 -15.70 30.74
CA VAL A 10 -14.65 -14.88 29.61
C VAL A 10 -13.33 -14.19 29.95
N LEU A 11 -13.18 -13.67 31.18
CA LEU A 11 -11.95 -13.07 31.68
C LEU A 11 -10.80 -14.09 31.77
N ILE A 12 -11.08 -15.32 32.19
CA ILE A 12 -10.07 -16.39 32.25
C ILE A 12 -9.59 -16.75 30.84
N LEU A 13 -10.49 -16.93 29.87
CA LEU A 13 -10.12 -17.24 28.49
C LEU A 13 -9.36 -16.10 27.81
N ALA A 14 -9.78 -14.85 28.04
CA ALA A 14 -9.07 -13.67 27.56
C ALA A 14 -7.67 -13.55 28.19
N GLY A 15 -7.55 -13.85 29.48
CA GLY A 15 -6.26 -13.86 30.19
C GLY A 15 -5.30 -14.92 29.66
N ILE A 16 -5.79 -16.14 29.41
CA ILE A 16 -4.97 -17.22 28.81
C ILE A 16 -4.49 -16.81 27.41
N ALA A 17 -5.36 -16.21 26.59
CA ALA A 17 -5.00 -15.74 25.27
C ALA A 17 -3.94 -14.61 25.30
N TRP A 18 -4.04 -13.71 26.28
CA TRP A 18 -3.04 -12.64 26.48
C TRP A 18 -1.70 -13.20 26.96
N ILE A 19 -1.70 -14.21 27.83
CA ILE A 19 -0.46 -14.86 28.28
C ILE A 19 0.23 -15.56 27.10
N ILE A 20 -0.51 -16.20 26.20
CA ILE A 20 0.09 -16.84 25.01
C ILE A 20 0.79 -15.79 24.13
N ASP A 21 0.17 -14.62 23.94
CA ASP A 21 0.75 -13.50 23.18
C ASP A 21 2.04 -12.96 23.84
N ILE A 22 2.06 -12.81 25.17
CA ILE A 22 3.23 -12.28 25.89
C ILE A 22 4.42 -13.24 25.91
N THR A 23 4.17 -14.54 25.80
CA THR A 23 5.23 -15.57 25.76
C THR A 23 5.96 -15.64 24.43
N GLY A 24 5.46 -14.96 23.38
CA GLY A 24 6.10 -14.92 22.06
C GLY A 24 6.12 -16.26 21.32
N LEU A 25 5.41 -17.28 21.81
CA LEU A 25 5.33 -18.61 21.21
C LEU A 25 4.55 -18.61 19.89
N ILE A 26 3.59 -17.68 19.72
CA ILE A 26 2.73 -17.55 18.54
C ILE A 26 2.43 -16.07 18.31
N ALA A 27 2.66 -15.56 17.10
CA ALA A 27 2.27 -14.20 16.72
C ALA A 27 0.76 -14.17 16.41
N ILE A 28 -0.02 -13.46 17.23
CA ILE A 28 -1.48 -13.35 17.04
C ILE A 28 -1.84 -11.91 16.67
N ASN A 29 -2.41 -11.70 15.49
CA ASN A 29 -2.88 -10.37 15.08
C ASN A 29 -4.32 -10.11 15.57
N TRP A 30 -4.44 -9.73 16.85
CA TRP A 30 -5.73 -9.44 17.50
C TRP A 30 -6.53 -8.35 16.80
N VAL A 31 -5.84 -7.34 16.27
CA VAL A 31 -6.47 -6.19 15.61
C VAL A 31 -7.19 -6.63 14.33
N GLU A 32 -6.53 -7.44 13.51
CA GLU A 32 -7.09 -7.93 12.25
C GLU A 32 -8.24 -8.93 12.47
N SER A 33 -8.12 -9.79 13.48
CA SER A 33 -9.22 -10.67 13.90
C SER A 33 -10.46 -9.89 14.28
N ILE A 34 -10.32 -8.82 15.08
CA ILE A 34 -11.45 -7.99 15.51
C ILE A 34 -12.05 -7.22 14.33
N LYS A 35 -11.23 -6.65 13.44
CA LYS A 35 -11.72 -5.93 12.26
C LYS A 35 -12.47 -6.81 11.27
N THR A 36 -12.03 -8.06 11.08
CA THR A 36 -12.61 -8.95 10.06
C THR A 36 -13.79 -9.76 10.61
N LEU A 37 -13.68 -10.24 11.85
CA LEU A 37 -14.62 -11.20 12.44
C LEU A 37 -15.62 -10.59 13.41
N TRP A 38 -15.73 -9.25 13.51
CA TRP A 38 -16.75 -8.62 14.35
C TRP A 38 -18.19 -9.14 14.11
N PRO A 39 -18.63 -9.54 12.89
CA PRO A 39 -19.98 -10.09 12.68
C PRO A 39 -20.21 -11.43 13.40
N VAL A 40 -19.15 -12.19 13.72
CA VAL A 40 -19.25 -13.45 14.47
C VAL A 40 -19.82 -13.19 15.88
N PHE A 41 -19.55 -12.03 16.47
CA PHE A 41 -20.17 -11.64 17.74
C PHE A 41 -21.69 -11.43 17.60
N PHE A 42 -22.16 -10.87 16.49
CA PHE A 42 -23.59 -10.71 16.24
C PHE A 42 -24.28 -12.06 16.05
N VAL A 43 -23.63 -13.00 15.37
CA VAL A 43 -24.10 -14.39 15.25
C VAL A 43 -24.14 -15.07 16.61
N ALA A 44 -23.08 -14.96 17.41
CA ALA A 44 -23.01 -15.54 18.75
C ALA A 44 -24.09 -14.98 19.69
N VAL A 45 -24.32 -13.66 19.65
CA VAL A 45 -25.38 -12.98 20.41
C VAL A 45 -26.76 -13.44 19.94
N GLY A 46 -27.00 -13.50 18.62
CA GLY A 46 -28.26 -13.97 18.06
C GLY A 46 -28.60 -15.40 18.49
N ILE A 47 -27.64 -16.32 18.41
CA ILE A 47 -27.82 -17.70 18.86
C ILE A 47 -28.08 -17.74 20.37
N THR A 48 -27.33 -16.97 21.17
CA THR A 48 -27.49 -16.89 22.63
C THR A 48 -28.89 -16.41 23.03
N LEU A 49 -29.47 -15.48 22.26
CA LEU A 49 -30.85 -15.00 22.47
C LEU A 49 -31.88 -16.11 22.17
N MET A 50 -31.65 -16.90 21.11
CA MET A 50 -32.54 -18.02 20.76
C MET A 50 -32.46 -19.18 21.76
N THR A 51 -31.27 -19.49 22.29
CA THR A 51 -31.06 -20.60 23.23
C THR A 51 -31.42 -20.24 24.68
N GLY A 52 -31.62 -18.95 24.98
CA GLY A 52 -32.13 -18.46 26.24
C GLY A 52 -31.29 -18.89 27.45
N LYS A 53 -31.88 -19.67 28.37
CA LYS A 53 -31.24 -20.11 29.63
C LYS A 53 -30.36 -21.36 29.50
N LYS A 54 -30.20 -21.95 28.30
CA LYS A 54 -29.40 -23.17 28.11
C LYS A 54 -27.90 -22.86 28.20
N LYS A 55 -27.38 -22.84 29.44
CA LYS A 55 -25.99 -22.42 29.76
C LYS A 55 -24.92 -23.15 28.97
N ILE A 56 -25.06 -24.47 28.79
CA ILE A 56 -24.07 -25.30 28.09
C ILE A 56 -23.97 -24.89 26.61
N LEU A 57 -25.11 -24.65 25.95
CA LEU A 57 -25.15 -24.20 24.55
C LEU A 57 -24.52 -22.82 24.39
N ASN A 58 -24.79 -21.90 25.32
CA ASN A 58 -24.18 -20.57 25.29
C ASN A 58 -22.65 -20.67 25.45
N ILE A 59 -22.16 -21.48 26.40
CA ILE A 59 -20.72 -21.72 26.59
C ILE A 59 -20.09 -22.27 25.30
N ILE A 60 -20.71 -23.27 24.66
CA ILE A 60 -20.20 -23.86 23.42
C ILE A 60 -20.09 -22.82 22.30
N VAL A 61 -21.12 -21.98 22.12
CA VAL A 61 -21.16 -20.94 21.08
C VAL A 61 -20.03 -19.92 21.28
N TRP A 62 -19.83 -19.46 22.51
CA TRP A 62 -18.78 -18.47 22.82
C TRP A 62 -17.37 -19.06 22.77
N THR A 63 -17.19 -20.33 23.16
CA THR A 63 -15.93 -21.04 22.98
C THR A 63 -15.59 -21.21 21.50
N LEU A 64 -16.56 -21.60 20.67
CA LEU A 64 -16.37 -21.70 19.21
C LEU A 64 -16.01 -20.35 18.59
N ALA A 65 -16.70 -19.27 18.98
CA ALA A 65 -16.36 -17.93 18.53
C ALA A 65 -14.91 -17.58 18.90
N LEU A 66 -14.49 -17.85 20.13
CA LEU A 66 -13.12 -17.58 20.58
C LEU A 66 -12.08 -18.39 19.80
N VAL A 67 -12.34 -19.67 19.53
CA VAL A 67 -11.46 -20.53 18.71
C VAL A 67 -11.33 -20.02 17.28
N ILE A 68 -12.42 -19.51 16.68
CA ILE A 68 -12.41 -18.91 15.35
C ILE A 68 -11.55 -17.62 15.37
N PHE A 69 -11.71 -16.80 16.39
CA PHE A 69 -10.96 -15.55 16.57
C PHE A 69 -9.45 -15.78 16.75
N THR A 70 -9.07 -16.73 17.59
CA THR A 70 -7.67 -17.07 17.83
C THR A 70 -7.07 -17.76 16.60
N GLY A 71 -7.76 -18.73 16.00
CA GLY A 71 -7.30 -19.43 14.80
C GLY A 71 -7.06 -18.49 13.62
N PHE A 72 -7.99 -17.56 13.38
CA PHE A 72 -7.81 -16.54 12.33
C PHE A 72 -6.69 -15.56 12.65
N GLY A 73 -6.53 -15.18 13.93
CA GLY A 73 -5.45 -14.30 14.38
C GLY A 73 -4.07 -14.93 14.21
N ILE A 74 -3.95 -16.24 14.41
CA ILE A 74 -2.74 -17.03 14.14
C ILE A 74 -2.50 -17.14 12.64
N TYR A 75 -3.53 -17.45 11.85
CA TYR A 75 -3.42 -17.50 10.38
C TYR A 75 -2.91 -16.19 9.79
N LYS A 76 -3.41 -15.05 10.29
CA LYS A 76 -2.97 -13.72 9.87
C LYS A 76 -1.66 -13.25 10.51
N GLY A 77 -1.30 -13.74 11.69
CA GLY A 77 -0.03 -13.43 12.35
C GLY A 77 1.16 -14.22 11.79
N ASN A 78 0.92 -15.37 11.17
CA ASN A 78 1.93 -16.20 10.48
C ASN A 78 1.96 -15.97 8.96
N GLU A 79 1.14 -15.04 8.43
CA GLU A 79 1.24 -14.57 7.05
C GLU A 79 2.57 -13.80 6.97
N PRO A 80 3.54 -14.19 6.13
CA PRO A 80 4.82 -13.49 6.05
C PRO A 80 4.57 -12.01 5.80
N ASP A 81 5.21 -11.16 6.60
CA ASP A 81 5.13 -9.70 6.51
C ASP A 81 5.38 -9.30 5.05
N HIS A 82 4.31 -9.03 4.32
CA HIS A 82 4.40 -8.25 3.10
C HIS A 82 4.57 -6.81 3.57
N PRO A 83 5.70 -6.13 3.31
CA PRO A 83 6.03 -4.82 3.87
C PRO A 83 5.10 -3.66 3.44
N PHE A 84 3.95 -3.96 2.87
CA PHE A 84 3.12 -2.99 2.14
C PHE A 84 1.62 -3.17 2.38
N ARG A 85 1.17 -3.66 3.54
CA ARG A 85 -0.27 -3.76 3.85
C ARG A 85 -0.58 -3.11 5.20
N ASN A 86 -0.90 -1.80 5.19
CA ASN A 86 -2.03 -1.19 5.91
C ASN A 86 -1.81 0.33 6.15
N SER A 87 -2.53 1.19 5.43
CA SER A 87 -2.76 2.58 5.89
C SER A 87 -4.06 3.23 5.40
N PHE A 88 -4.90 2.55 4.61
CA PHE A 88 -6.07 3.21 3.99
C PHE A 88 -7.35 3.31 4.83
N PHE A 89 -7.53 2.48 5.87
CA PHE A 89 -8.83 2.43 6.59
C PHE A 89 -8.77 2.37 8.12
N SER A 90 -7.66 2.78 8.74
CA SER A 90 -7.71 3.06 10.17
C SER A 90 -6.85 4.25 10.54
N GLY A 91 -7.51 5.37 10.82
CA GLY A 91 -6.97 6.38 11.70
C GLY A 91 -6.43 5.70 12.96
N THR A 92 -5.19 6.03 13.30
CA THR A 92 -4.37 5.55 14.43
C THR A 92 -3.24 4.59 14.01
N TYR A 93 -2.21 5.15 13.37
CA TYR A 93 -0.84 4.68 13.55
C TYR A 93 -0.10 5.69 14.44
N LYS A 94 -0.06 5.41 15.74
CA LYS A 94 0.97 5.96 16.64
C LYS A 94 2.22 5.09 16.48
N ASN A 95 2.96 5.27 15.39
CA ASN A 95 4.37 4.95 15.44
C ASN A 95 5.09 6.22 15.89
N LYS A 96 5.53 6.23 17.16
CA LYS A 96 6.66 7.05 17.60
C LYS A 96 7.90 6.56 16.85
N LEU A 97 7.99 6.88 15.57
CA LEU A 97 9.29 7.00 14.95
C LEU A 97 9.95 8.19 15.65
N LYS A 98 11.14 7.96 16.20
CA LYS A 98 11.98 9.04 16.72
C LYS A 98 11.99 10.14 15.67
N SER A 99 11.63 11.33 16.13
CA SER A 99 11.66 12.59 15.38
C SER A 99 13.06 12.83 14.85
N GLU A 100 13.39 12.20 13.73
CA GLU A 100 14.46 12.64 12.86
C GLU A 100 13.87 13.82 12.08
N ASN A 101 14.33 15.02 12.46
CA ASN A 101 14.03 16.36 11.95
C ASN A 101 13.02 16.40 10.80
N THR A 102 11.74 16.56 11.12
CA THR A 102 10.74 16.92 10.13
C THR A 102 10.85 18.42 9.87
N GLU A 103 11.28 18.79 8.67
CA GLU A 103 11.53 20.17 8.26
C GLU A 103 10.31 20.73 7.49
N PRO A 104 10.15 22.07 7.44
CA PRO A 104 9.22 22.68 6.50
C PRO A 104 9.61 22.30 5.06
N PHE A 105 8.60 22.16 4.20
CA PHE A 105 8.78 21.91 2.78
C PHE A 105 9.75 22.91 2.13
N LYS A 106 10.71 22.39 1.38
CA LYS A 106 11.59 23.17 0.50
C LYS A 106 11.33 22.77 -0.95
N ASN A 107 11.25 23.78 -1.82
CA ASN A 107 11.03 23.53 -3.24
C ASN A 107 12.22 22.84 -3.91
N GLU A 108 13.43 23.02 -3.41
CA GLU A 108 14.64 22.51 -4.06
C GLU A 108 15.52 21.77 -3.06
N VAL A 109 16.03 20.62 -3.48
CA VAL A 109 17.00 19.81 -2.74
C VAL A 109 18.25 19.69 -3.59
N ALA A 110 19.37 20.19 -3.09
CA ALA A 110 20.67 20.03 -3.73
C ALA A 110 21.12 18.56 -3.70
N ILE A 111 22.00 18.18 -4.63
CA ILE A 111 22.55 16.83 -4.70
C ILE A 111 23.37 16.52 -3.45
N PRO A 112 22.99 15.51 -2.64
CA PRO A 112 23.79 15.09 -1.50
C PRO A 112 25.13 14.51 -1.97
N LYS A 113 26.21 14.78 -1.22
CA LYS A 113 27.58 14.42 -1.62
C LYS A 113 27.80 12.94 -1.88
N GLU A 114 27.06 12.08 -1.17
CA GLU A 114 27.20 10.62 -1.23
C GLU A 114 26.09 9.94 -2.02
N ALA A 115 25.15 10.70 -2.62
CA ALA A 115 24.00 10.11 -3.31
C ALA A 115 24.45 9.27 -4.52
N GLU A 116 23.97 8.03 -4.58
CA GLU A 116 24.11 7.11 -5.72
C GLU A 116 22.73 6.72 -6.26
N LYS A 117 21.73 6.65 -5.37
CA LYS A 117 20.33 6.35 -5.66
C LYS A 117 19.40 7.28 -4.87
N GLY A 118 18.17 7.42 -5.35
CA GLY A 118 17.14 8.18 -4.68
C GLY A 118 15.91 7.36 -4.34
N LYS A 119 15.28 7.66 -3.20
CA LYS A 119 13.96 7.13 -2.85
C LYS A 119 13.01 8.27 -2.50
N ILE A 120 11.86 8.29 -3.14
CA ILE A 120 10.77 9.22 -2.84
C ILE A 120 9.68 8.49 -2.06
N ILE A 121 9.27 9.06 -0.94
CA ILE A 121 8.14 8.58 -0.14
C ILE A 121 7.07 9.68 -0.11
N LEU A 122 5.86 9.37 -0.58
CA LEU A 122 4.72 10.28 -0.62
C LEU A 122 3.65 9.79 0.35
N ASN A 123 3.37 10.57 1.39
CA ASN A 123 2.31 10.31 2.36
C ASN A 123 1.29 11.45 2.30
N LEU A 124 0.37 11.38 1.33
CA LEU A 124 -0.49 12.48 0.92
C LEU A 124 -1.98 12.11 1.02
N GLY A 125 -2.83 13.13 1.14
CA GLY A 125 -4.29 12.98 1.16
C GLY A 125 -4.86 12.85 -0.26
N ALA A 126 -5.82 13.72 -0.61
CA ALA A 126 -6.24 13.90 -2.00
C ALA A 126 -5.28 14.85 -2.73
N VAL A 127 -4.77 14.45 -3.89
CA VAL A 127 -3.72 15.20 -4.61
C VAL A 127 -3.82 14.98 -6.13
N ASN A 128 -3.58 16.05 -6.89
CA ASN A 128 -3.15 15.99 -8.29
C ASN A 128 -1.64 15.74 -8.29
N LEU A 129 -1.23 14.52 -8.59
CA LEU A 129 0.14 14.07 -8.48
C LEU A 129 0.81 14.08 -9.86
N ASN A 130 1.86 14.88 -10.02
CA ASN A 130 2.69 14.83 -11.22
C ASN A 130 4.14 14.55 -10.87
N LEU A 131 4.71 13.48 -11.41
CA LEU A 131 6.14 13.19 -11.35
C LEU A 131 6.68 13.30 -12.76
N SER A 132 7.83 13.95 -12.92
CA SER A 132 8.45 14.14 -14.23
C SER A 132 9.97 14.33 -14.11
N GLU A 133 10.65 14.38 -15.26
CA GLU A 133 12.05 14.76 -15.34
C GLU A 133 12.29 16.16 -14.75
N GLY A 134 13.43 16.32 -14.09
CA GLY A 134 13.94 17.58 -13.56
C GLY A 134 15.36 17.92 -14.02
N SER A 135 15.90 19.01 -13.48
CA SER A 135 17.28 19.42 -13.76
C SER A 135 18.30 18.42 -13.21
N ARG A 136 19.43 18.27 -13.92
CA ARG A 136 20.60 17.52 -13.44
C ARG A 136 21.39 18.23 -12.34
N ASP A 137 21.10 19.50 -12.07
CA ASP A 137 21.81 20.31 -11.06
C ASP A 137 21.22 20.17 -9.64
N LEU A 138 20.00 19.65 -9.54
CA LEU A 138 19.29 19.43 -8.28
C LEU A 138 19.06 17.94 -8.09
N PHE A 139 18.88 17.49 -6.85
CA PHE A 139 18.46 16.12 -6.60
C PHE A 139 16.98 15.94 -6.93
N VAL A 140 16.15 16.85 -6.41
CA VAL A 140 14.75 17.02 -6.81
C VAL A 140 14.37 18.49 -6.75
N LYS A 141 13.35 18.86 -7.52
CA LYS A 141 12.58 20.08 -7.34
C LYS A 141 11.11 19.73 -7.17
N ALA A 142 10.46 20.29 -6.16
CA ALA A 142 9.05 20.08 -5.88
C ALA A 142 8.31 21.41 -5.85
N ASP A 143 7.12 21.44 -6.43
CA ASP A 143 6.21 22.58 -6.40
C ASP A 143 4.83 22.09 -5.94
N SER A 144 4.34 22.64 -4.83
CA SER A 144 3.08 22.20 -4.24
C SER A 144 2.30 23.34 -3.59
N ASN A 145 0.97 23.29 -3.73
CA ASN A 145 0.04 24.16 -3.01
C ASN A 145 -0.60 23.44 -1.80
N ILE A 146 -0.03 22.31 -1.35
CA ILE A 146 -0.47 21.58 -0.16
C ILE A 146 -0.07 22.37 1.09
N PRO A 147 -1.02 22.85 1.90
CA PRO A 147 -0.70 23.61 3.10
C PRO A 147 -0.13 22.68 4.17
N ASN A 148 0.86 23.19 4.91
CA ASN A 148 1.57 22.44 5.96
C ASN A 148 2.21 21.14 5.46
N LEU A 149 2.61 21.11 4.19
CA LEU A 149 3.46 20.06 3.66
C LEU A 149 4.79 20.06 4.41
N ARG A 150 5.22 18.88 4.81
CA ARG A 150 6.46 18.65 5.54
C ARG A 150 7.35 17.74 4.73
N GLN A 151 8.65 17.91 4.96
CA GLN A 151 9.68 17.17 4.28
C GLN A 151 10.64 16.57 5.30
N ARG A 152 11.06 15.35 5.04
CA ARG A 152 12.16 14.70 5.76
C ARG A 152 13.16 14.18 4.75
N ILE A 153 14.44 14.43 5.01
CA ILE A 153 15.53 14.00 4.15
C ILE A 153 16.48 13.15 5.00
N SER A 154 16.79 11.96 4.51
CA SER A 154 17.86 11.12 5.03
C SER A 154 18.92 11.01 3.94
N GLU A 155 20.06 11.67 4.14
CA GLU A 155 21.17 11.63 3.20
C GLU A 155 22.00 10.34 3.36
N GLY A 156 22.57 9.88 2.26
CA GLY A 156 23.42 8.70 2.16
C GLY A 156 23.48 8.19 0.73
N LYS A 157 24.13 7.04 0.51
CA LYS A 157 24.16 6.37 -0.81
C LYS A 157 22.78 6.18 -1.41
N LEU A 158 21.83 5.72 -0.60
CA LEU A 158 20.41 5.83 -0.88
C LEU A 158 19.88 7.05 -0.14
N THR A 159 19.68 8.15 -0.88
CA THR A 159 19.06 9.34 -0.28
C THR A 159 17.55 9.20 -0.32
N ILE A 160 16.91 9.35 0.84
CA ILE A 160 15.46 9.24 0.99
C ILE A 160 14.86 10.62 1.21
N ILE A 161 13.85 10.98 0.42
CA ILE A 161 13.03 12.17 0.61
C ILE A 161 11.60 11.75 0.87
N GLU A 162 11.08 12.11 2.03
CA GLU A 162 9.69 11.90 2.37
C GLU A 162 8.93 13.23 2.37
N TYR A 163 7.84 13.27 1.60
CA TYR A 163 6.85 14.34 1.65
C TYR A 163 5.60 13.84 2.37
N SER A 164 5.23 14.53 3.46
CA SER A 164 4.06 14.17 4.25
C SER A 164 3.27 15.39 4.66
N ARG A 165 1.95 15.26 4.71
CA ARG A 165 1.08 16.28 5.30
C ARG A 165 0.68 15.87 6.71
N GLY A 166 0.79 16.79 7.67
CA GLY A 166 0.23 16.59 9.00
C GLY A 166 -1.29 16.43 9.00
N ARG A 167 -1.84 15.74 10.01
CA ARG A 167 -3.30 15.61 10.21
C ARG A 167 -3.93 17.00 10.29
N TYR A 168 -4.60 17.40 9.22
CA TYR A 168 -5.58 18.47 9.24
C TYR A 168 -6.74 18.08 8.32
N ASP A 169 -7.90 17.95 8.94
CA ASP A 169 -9.20 17.56 8.39
C ASP A 169 -9.82 18.66 7.50
N GLU A 170 -9.07 19.20 6.55
CA GLU A 170 -9.68 20.02 5.49
C GLU A 170 -9.92 19.18 4.25
N VAL A 171 -11.13 18.63 4.30
CA VAL A 171 -11.89 17.86 3.34
C VAL A 171 -12.28 18.75 2.15
N ASN A 172 -12.17 18.22 0.92
CA ASN A 172 -12.73 18.72 -0.35
C ASN A 172 -11.93 19.68 -1.24
N THR A 173 -10.62 19.86 -1.09
CA THR A 173 -9.87 20.52 -2.17
C THR A 173 -8.70 19.69 -2.63
N VAL A 174 -8.77 19.29 -3.90
CA VAL A 174 -7.66 18.68 -4.62
C VAL A 174 -6.55 19.72 -4.75
N ARG A 175 -5.32 19.31 -4.47
CA ARG A 175 -4.13 20.14 -4.40
C ARG A 175 -3.06 19.53 -5.29
N ASP A 176 -2.19 20.35 -5.83
CA ASP A 176 -1.15 19.91 -6.75
C ASP A 176 0.14 19.59 -5.98
N PHE A 177 0.76 18.49 -6.39
CA PHE A 177 2.11 18.14 -6.00
C PHE A 177 2.86 17.74 -7.26
N ASN A 178 3.72 18.63 -7.74
CA ASN A 178 4.57 18.41 -8.89
C ASN A 178 5.99 18.13 -8.40
N LEU A 179 6.55 16.99 -8.78
CA LEU A 179 7.90 16.59 -8.42
C LEU A 179 8.72 16.34 -9.69
N HIS A 180 9.82 17.06 -9.78
CA HIS A 180 10.81 16.96 -10.84
C HIS A 180 12.04 16.24 -10.29
N MET A 181 12.35 15.08 -10.88
CA MET A 181 13.38 14.17 -10.39
C MET A 181 14.59 14.20 -11.31
N ASN A 182 15.79 14.21 -10.74
CA ASN A 182 17.01 14.24 -11.53
C ASN A 182 17.17 12.93 -12.34
N PRO A 183 17.27 12.99 -13.69
CA PRO A 183 17.38 11.81 -14.54
C PRO A 183 18.74 11.09 -14.44
N GLY A 184 19.73 11.69 -13.77
CA GLY A 184 21.05 11.11 -13.54
C GLY A 184 21.11 10.10 -12.40
N PHE A 185 20.01 9.89 -11.66
CA PHE A 185 19.93 8.95 -10.55
C PHE A 185 18.94 7.82 -10.83
N LEU A 186 19.19 6.67 -10.21
CA LEU A 186 18.23 5.58 -10.16
C LEU A 186 17.27 5.75 -8.99
N TRP A 187 15.97 5.63 -9.24
CA TRP A 187 14.93 5.95 -8.28
C TRP A 187 14.09 4.75 -7.82
N GLU A 188 13.68 4.82 -6.55
CA GLU A 188 12.54 4.12 -5.98
C GLU A 188 11.43 5.12 -5.62
N ILE A 189 10.18 4.78 -5.91
CA ILE A 189 9.02 5.61 -5.61
C ILE A 189 8.05 4.80 -4.75
N GLU A 190 7.68 5.36 -3.60
CA GLU A 190 6.70 4.80 -2.69
C GLU A 190 5.62 5.84 -2.38
N GLY A 191 4.35 5.49 -2.58
CA GLY A 191 3.22 6.39 -2.36
C GLY A 191 2.11 5.75 -1.55
N ASN A 192 1.71 6.41 -0.46
CA ASN A 192 0.46 6.16 0.27
C ASN A 192 -0.41 7.42 0.12
N ILE A 193 -1.37 7.34 -0.80
CA ILE A 193 -2.14 8.51 -1.26
C ILE A 193 -3.65 8.29 -1.11
N GLY A 194 -4.30 9.09 -0.27
CA GLY A 194 -5.76 9.03 -0.05
C GLY A 194 -6.56 8.95 -1.34
N ALA A 195 -6.40 9.94 -2.22
CA ALA A 195 -6.93 9.92 -3.57
C ALA A 195 -5.93 10.59 -4.52
N ALA A 196 -5.73 10.02 -5.70
CA ALA A 196 -4.73 10.50 -6.66
C ALA A 196 -5.37 10.70 -8.03
N ASP A 197 -5.16 11.86 -8.63
CA ASP A 197 -5.34 12.08 -10.06
C ASP A 197 -3.99 12.53 -10.61
N GLY A 198 -3.54 12.04 -11.76
CA GLY A 198 -2.40 12.63 -12.44
C GLY A 198 -1.43 11.64 -13.09
N LYS A 199 -0.21 12.13 -13.32
CA LYS A 199 0.73 11.51 -14.26
C LYS A 199 2.10 11.28 -13.63
N LEU A 200 2.58 10.06 -13.69
CA LEU A 200 3.96 9.69 -13.41
C LEU A 200 4.68 9.52 -14.75
N ASP A 201 5.28 10.60 -15.24
CA ASP A 201 6.06 10.63 -16.46
C ASP A 201 7.52 10.28 -16.17
N LEU A 202 7.86 9.00 -16.29
CA LEU A 202 9.19 8.46 -16.01
C LEU A 202 9.92 8.09 -17.31
N THR A 203 9.55 8.71 -18.44
CA THR A 203 10.19 8.46 -19.74
C THR A 203 11.70 8.67 -19.71
N SER A 204 12.17 9.68 -18.96
CA SER A 204 13.60 9.99 -18.83
C SER A 204 14.13 9.82 -17.41
N VAL A 205 13.36 9.21 -16.51
CA VAL A 205 13.72 9.04 -15.10
C VAL A 205 13.87 7.56 -14.80
N SER A 206 15.11 7.10 -14.67
CA SER A 206 15.39 5.68 -14.41
C SER A 206 14.81 5.24 -13.07
N THR A 207 13.96 4.21 -13.11
CA THR A 207 13.20 3.76 -11.93
C THR A 207 13.23 2.24 -11.82
N GLU A 208 13.72 1.72 -10.70
CA GLU A 208 13.78 0.28 -10.43
C GLU A 208 12.52 -0.22 -9.70
N LYS A 209 11.88 0.66 -8.92
CA LYS A 209 10.70 0.28 -8.13
C LYS A 209 9.68 1.39 -8.00
N ILE A 210 8.41 1.04 -8.20
CA ILE A 210 7.25 1.91 -7.98
C ILE A 210 6.25 1.13 -7.14
N SER A 211 5.90 1.65 -5.96
CA SER A 211 4.93 1.03 -5.05
C SER A 211 3.89 2.07 -4.65
N LEU A 212 2.69 1.97 -5.21
CA LEU A 212 1.59 2.90 -4.97
C LEU A 212 0.46 2.18 -4.24
N THR A 213 0.05 2.74 -3.10
CA THR A 213 -1.19 2.39 -2.43
C THR A 213 -2.08 3.62 -2.46
N ILE A 214 -3.25 3.48 -3.08
CA ILE A 214 -4.17 4.58 -3.37
C ILE A 214 -5.57 4.22 -2.87
N GLY A 215 -6.33 5.19 -2.39
CA GLY A 215 -7.71 4.93 -1.97
C GLY A 215 -8.60 4.83 -3.20
N ALA A 216 -8.63 5.92 -3.96
CA ALA A 216 -9.23 5.96 -5.29
C ALA A 216 -8.53 6.96 -6.22
N GLY A 217 -8.61 6.78 -7.54
CA GLY A 217 -7.92 7.68 -8.43
C GLY A 217 -7.96 7.35 -9.92
N ASP A 218 -7.39 8.23 -10.71
CA ASP A 218 -7.06 8.01 -12.12
C ASP A 218 -5.57 8.31 -12.30
N LEU A 219 -4.79 7.38 -12.84
CA LEU A 219 -3.35 7.55 -12.99
C LEU A 219 -2.85 7.10 -14.35
N ASP A 220 -2.03 7.97 -14.94
CA ASP A 220 -1.17 7.65 -16.06
C ASP A 220 0.24 7.34 -15.55
N LEU A 221 0.74 6.13 -15.80
CA LEU A 221 2.11 5.74 -15.53
C LEU A 221 2.85 5.52 -16.84
N ILE A 222 3.87 6.34 -17.13
CA ILE A 222 4.65 6.25 -18.35
C ILE A 222 6.07 5.82 -18.01
N ILE A 223 6.47 4.67 -18.54
CA ILE A 223 7.83 4.13 -18.39
C ILE A 223 8.56 4.29 -19.72
N GLY A 224 9.78 4.86 -19.66
CA GLY A 224 10.64 4.99 -20.83
C GLY A 224 11.48 3.75 -21.11
N GLU A 225 12.16 3.77 -22.25
CA GLU A 225 13.15 2.76 -22.61
C GLU A 225 14.41 2.96 -21.75
N GLN A 226 14.79 1.93 -21.00
CA GLN A 226 15.88 1.98 -20.03
C GLN A 226 16.52 0.60 -19.87
N ASP A 227 17.84 0.55 -19.67
CA ASP A 227 18.59 -0.69 -19.43
C ASP A 227 18.47 -1.20 -17.99
N ILE A 228 17.26 -1.13 -17.41
CA ILE A 228 16.98 -1.58 -16.06
C ILE A 228 15.60 -2.21 -15.93
N ASN A 229 15.52 -3.26 -15.11
CA ASN A 229 14.25 -3.87 -14.77
C ASN A 229 13.47 -3.03 -13.77
N THR A 230 12.15 -2.95 -13.95
CA THR A 230 11.26 -2.15 -13.11
C THR A 230 10.18 -3.00 -12.48
N GLU A 231 10.09 -2.98 -11.16
CA GLU A 231 8.99 -3.56 -10.41
C GLU A 231 7.94 -2.48 -10.11
N ILE A 232 6.73 -2.68 -10.60
CA ILE A 232 5.60 -1.78 -10.37
C ILE A 232 4.54 -2.54 -9.56
N SER A 233 4.18 -2.02 -8.40
CA SER A 233 3.06 -2.52 -7.60
C SER A 233 2.05 -1.40 -7.37
N VAL A 234 0.82 -1.63 -7.80
CA VAL A 234 -0.29 -0.70 -7.58
C VAL A 234 -1.38 -1.42 -6.80
N ARG A 235 -1.78 -0.82 -5.67
CA ARG A 235 -2.94 -1.25 -4.89
C ARG A 235 -3.92 -0.11 -4.79
N ALA A 236 -5.16 -0.34 -5.19
CA ALA A 236 -6.19 0.67 -5.05
C ALA A 236 -7.52 0.10 -4.55
N GLY A 237 -8.29 0.93 -3.84
CA GLY A 237 -9.69 0.62 -3.56
C GLY A 237 -10.51 0.62 -4.85
N ALA A 238 -10.50 1.76 -5.56
CA ALA A 238 -11.09 1.91 -6.88
C ALA A 238 -10.28 2.90 -7.73
N ALA A 239 -9.68 2.46 -8.83
CA ALA A 239 -8.87 3.37 -9.65
C ALA A 239 -8.85 2.97 -11.12
N ASP A 240 -8.79 3.96 -12.00
CA ASP A 240 -8.45 3.74 -13.40
C ASP A 240 -6.94 3.94 -13.57
N LEU A 241 -6.32 3.05 -14.33
CA LEU A 241 -4.87 3.04 -14.49
C LEU A 241 -4.53 2.81 -15.97
N ALA A 242 -3.86 3.78 -16.58
CA ALA A 242 -3.21 3.60 -17.86
C ALA A 242 -1.70 3.46 -17.66
N VAL A 243 -1.12 2.36 -18.13
CA VAL A 243 0.31 2.11 -18.07
C VAL A 243 0.87 2.10 -19.49
N TYR A 244 1.74 3.05 -19.78
CA TYR A 244 2.46 3.17 -21.04
C TYR A 244 3.86 2.60 -20.86
N ILE A 245 4.23 1.67 -21.75
CA ILE A 245 5.51 0.95 -21.69
C ILE A 245 6.19 0.94 -23.05
N PRO A 246 7.53 0.86 -23.11
CA PRO A 246 8.24 0.76 -24.38
C PRO A 246 7.86 -0.52 -25.14
N GLU A 247 7.65 -0.43 -26.45
CA GLU A 247 7.33 -1.59 -27.31
C GLU A 247 8.29 -2.78 -27.16
N ASN A 248 9.58 -2.50 -26.95
CA ASN A 248 10.62 -3.52 -26.84
C ASN A 248 10.79 -4.10 -25.43
N ALA A 249 10.09 -3.58 -24.43
CA ALA A 249 10.19 -4.06 -23.06
C ALA A 249 9.52 -5.43 -22.90
N GLY A 250 10.12 -6.29 -22.08
CA GLY A 250 9.49 -7.52 -21.62
C GLY A 250 8.48 -7.19 -20.53
N LEU A 251 7.24 -7.63 -20.66
CA LEU A 251 6.18 -7.32 -19.69
C LEU A 251 5.68 -8.60 -19.01
N LYS A 252 5.61 -8.55 -17.68
CA LYS A 252 4.81 -9.48 -16.87
C LYS A 252 3.76 -8.72 -16.10
N VAL A 253 2.50 -9.13 -16.19
CA VAL A 253 1.39 -8.53 -15.43
C VAL A 253 0.75 -9.59 -14.56
N LYS A 254 0.62 -9.30 -13.28
CA LYS A 254 -0.12 -10.12 -12.33
C LYS A 254 -1.28 -9.30 -11.77
N SER A 255 -2.49 -9.85 -11.88
CA SER A 255 -3.69 -9.19 -11.37
C SER A 255 -4.43 -10.04 -10.35
N GLY A 256 -4.97 -9.39 -9.31
CA GLY A 256 -5.86 -9.99 -8.33
C GLY A 256 -7.24 -10.32 -8.93
N LYS A 257 -7.96 -11.27 -8.33
CA LYS A 257 -9.25 -11.81 -8.84
C LYS A 257 -10.50 -10.95 -8.55
N LEU A 258 -10.37 -9.68 -8.19
CA LEU A 258 -11.55 -8.79 -8.06
C LEU A 258 -11.90 -8.17 -9.42
N LEU A 259 -13.12 -7.59 -9.53
CA LEU A 259 -13.76 -7.04 -10.73
C LEU A 259 -12.86 -6.04 -11.49
N THR A 260 -11.92 -6.56 -12.27
CA THR A 260 -10.85 -5.81 -12.92
C THR A 260 -10.80 -6.19 -14.38
N ASP A 261 -11.06 -5.24 -15.27
CA ASP A 261 -10.89 -5.42 -16.70
C ASP A 261 -9.51 -4.90 -17.09
N ILE A 262 -8.70 -5.77 -17.70
CA ILE A 262 -7.37 -5.42 -18.22
C ILE A 262 -7.43 -5.49 -19.73
N THR A 263 -7.04 -4.39 -20.36
CA THR A 263 -6.93 -4.28 -21.82
C THR A 263 -5.49 -4.01 -22.21
N PHE A 264 -5.07 -4.64 -23.29
CA PHE A 264 -3.72 -4.53 -23.83
C PHE A 264 -3.80 -3.94 -25.23
N HIS A 265 -3.00 -2.91 -25.49
CA HIS A 265 -2.93 -2.21 -26.77
C HIS A 265 -1.50 -2.27 -27.30
N ASN A 266 -1.36 -2.56 -28.59
CA ASN A 266 -0.08 -2.67 -29.30
C ASN A 266 0.90 -3.72 -28.72
N ILE A 267 0.44 -4.60 -27.84
CA ILE A 267 1.25 -5.68 -27.26
C ILE A 267 0.48 -6.98 -27.21
N THR A 268 1.13 -8.06 -27.65
CA THR A 268 0.55 -9.42 -27.60
C THR A 268 0.94 -10.09 -26.28
N MET A 269 -0.08 -10.50 -25.53
CA MET A 269 0.10 -11.12 -24.21
C MET A 269 -0.36 -12.58 -24.20
N LYS A 270 0.45 -13.45 -23.58
CA LYS A 270 0.12 -14.83 -23.28
C LYS A 270 -0.33 -14.93 -21.83
N GLN A 271 -1.52 -15.49 -21.61
CA GLN A 271 -2.04 -15.70 -20.27
C GLN A 271 -1.65 -17.09 -19.75
N ASN A 272 -1.19 -17.14 -18.51
CA ASN A 272 -1.02 -18.35 -17.72
C ASN A 272 -1.59 -18.12 -16.32
N ASN A 273 -2.72 -18.75 -16.01
CA ASN A 273 -3.47 -18.52 -14.76
C ASN A 273 -3.82 -17.02 -14.54
N ASN A 274 -3.29 -16.42 -13.47
CA ASN A 274 -3.52 -15.03 -13.09
C ASN A 274 -2.38 -14.09 -13.57
N GLU A 275 -1.54 -14.57 -14.47
CA GLU A 275 -0.38 -13.83 -14.96
C GLU A 275 -0.43 -13.73 -16.48
N TYR A 276 -0.04 -12.57 -17.00
CA TYR A 276 0.12 -12.28 -18.42
C TYR A 276 1.60 -12.01 -18.70
N TYR A 277 2.06 -12.45 -19.86
CA TYR A 277 3.45 -12.33 -20.28
C TYR A 277 3.53 -11.86 -21.72
N SER A 278 4.37 -10.88 -22.02
CA SER A 278 4.71 -10.54 -23.41
C SER A 278 5.55 -11.64 -24.05
N GLU A 279 5.58 -11.69 -25.37
CA GLU A 279 6.33 -12.73 -26.10
C GLU A 279 7.85 -12.64 -25.88
N ASN A 280 8.38 -11.42 -25.74
CA ASN A 280 9.79 -11.12 -25.52
C ASN A 280 10.22 -11.17 -24.04
N TYR A 281 9.32 -11.39 -23.08
CA TYR A 281 9.60 -11.25 -21.63
C TYR A 281 10.91 -11.90 -21.14
N LYS A 282 11.27 -13.09 -21.65
CA LYS A 282 12.48 -13.81 -21.21
C LYS A 282 13.80 -13.28 -21.77
N ASN A 283 13.75 -12.57 -22.90
CA ASN A 283 14.93 -12.18 -23.67
C ASN A 283 15.06 -10.66 -23.82
N ALA A 284 14.10 -9.89 -23.32
CA ALA A 284 14.13 -8.43 -23.38
C ALA A 284 15.25 -7.88 -22.49
N ALA A 285 15.92 -6.83 -22.94
CA ALA A 285 16.95 -6.13 -22.16
C ALA A 285 16.35 -5.41 -20.95
N GLN A 286 15.15 -4.85 -21.12
CA GLN A 286 14.35 -4.23 -20.08
C GLN A 286 13.16 -5.14 -19.74
N ILE A 287 12.99 -5.47 -18.45
CA ILE A 287 11.82 -6.21 -17.97
C ILE A 287 11.00 -5.33 -17.02
N ILE A 288 9.70 -5.21 -17.28
CA ILE A 288 8.73 -4.53 -16.44
C ILE A 288 7.81 -5.59 -15.81
N GLU A 289 7.76 -5.62 -14.48
CA GLU A 289 6.87 -6.49 -13.73
C GLU A 289 5.79 -5.65 -13.03
N LEU A 290 4.54 -5.82 -13.47
CA LEU A 290 3.40 -5.06 -13.00
C LEU A 290 2.48 -5.94 -12.14
N ASN A 291 2.37 -5.60 -10.86
CA ASN A 291 1.52 -6.28 -9.89
C ASN A 291 0.38 -5.36 -9.46
N ILE A 292 -0.85 -5.68 -9.89
CA ILE A 292 -2.02 -4.83 -9.62
C ILE A 292 -3.02 -5.56 -8.72
N LEU A 293 -3.44 -4.87 -7.66
CA LEU A 293 -4.46 -5.34 -6.72
C LEU A 293 -5.48 -4.23 -6.50
N THR A 294 -6.58 -4.29 -7.22
CA THR A 294 -7.64 -3.29 -7.18
C THR A 294 -8.99 -3.91 -6.83
N GLY A 295 -9.89 -3.11 -6.25
CA GLY A 295 -11.27 -3.53 -5.97
C GLY A 295 -12.16 -3.46 -7.23
N ILE A 296 -12.27 -2.26 -7.80
CA ILE A 296 -12.98 -1.96 -9.06
C ILE A 296 -12.08 -1.03 -9.89
N SER A 297 -11.79 -1.38 -11.13
CA SER A 297 -10.85 -0.62 -11.96
C SER A 297 -10.96 -0.96 -13.44
N ALA A 298 -10.78 0.04 -14.32
CA ALA A 298 -10.36 -0.16 -15.69
C ALA A 298 -8.84 -0.03 -15.81
N ILE A 299 -8.18 -1.05 -16.33
CA ILE A 299 -6.72 -1.07 -16.51
C ILE A 299 -6.41 -1.15 -17.99
N GLN A 300 -5.65 -0.17 -18.47
CA GLN A 300 -5.17 -0.11 -19.83
C GLN A 300 -3.66 -0.22 -19.82
N ILE A 301 -3.12 -1.12 -20.62
CA ILE A 301 -1.68 -1.25 -20.82
C ILE A 301 -1.42 -1.02 -22.30
N ILE A 302 -0.57 -0.05 -22.59
CA ILE A 302 -0.33 0.47 -23.93
C ILE A 302 1.17 0.40 -24.19
N ALA A 303 1.56 -0.37 -25.21
CA ALA A 303 2.91 -0.33 -25.72
C ALA A 303 3.08 0.83 -26.71
N ASN A 304 4.13 1.62 -26.54
CA ASN A 304 4.43 2.82 -27.32
C ASN A 304 5.92 3.03 -27.62
#